data_AF-A0A7R9WQ33-F1
#
_entry.id   AF-A0A7R9WQ33-F1
#
_cell.length_a   1.000
_cell.length_b   1.000
_cell.length_c   1.000
_cell.angle_alpha   90.00
_cell.angle_beta   90.00
_cell.angle_gamma   90.00
#
_symmetry.space_group_name_H-M   'P 1'
#
loop_
_entity.id
_entity.type
_entity.pdbx_description
1 polymer ?
#
loop_
_entity_poly.entity_id
_entity_poly.type
_entity_poly.pdbx_seq_one_letter_code
_entity_poly.pdbx_strand_id
1 'polypeptide(L)'
;TTSQLACMLTAMLWILALPYMSIMTPTPKAALSAIIVSAVIKSIMIPKDLMKLTGIDFVVGWGSAIITAVTSPTIGFGVGLLLYIVTYPAQPPKKAKVA
;
A
#
# COMPACT_ATOMS: atom_id res chain seq x y z
N THR A 1 4.32 -0.68 -17.97
CA THR A 1 5.74 -0.77 -18.33
C THR A 1 6.35 0.61 -18.29
N THR A 2 6.77 1.07 -17.11
CA THR A 2 7.55 2.30 -16.98
C THR A 2 8.96 2.03 -17.50
N SER A 3 9.40 2.83 -18.47
CA SER A 3 10.67 2.68 -19.17
C SER A 3 11.85 2.62 -18.18
N GLN A 4 12.78 1.68 -18.37
CA GLN A 4 14.03 1.60 -17.60
C GLN A 4 14.81 2.92 -17.62
N LEU A 5 14.67 3.70 -18.70
CA LEU A 5 15.20 5.07 -18.82
C LEU A 5 14.63 6.03 -17.79
N ALA A 6 13.35 5.93 -17.43
CA ALA A 6 12.75 6.79 -16.41
C ALA A 6 13.35 6.51 -15.03
N CYS A 7 13.66 5.24 -14.73
CA CYS A 7 14.36 4.86 -13.50
C CYS A 7 15.80 5.41 -13.49
N MET A 8 16.54 5.23 -14.59
CA MET A 8 17.91 5.76 -14.72
C MET A 8 17.96 7.29 -14.56
N LEU A 9 17.08 8.02 -15.25
CA LEU A 9 17.02 9.48 -15.14
C LEU A 9 16.65 9.93 -13.72
N THR A 10 15.71 9.25 -13.07
CA THR A 10 15.35 9.56 -11.67
C THR A 10 16.52 9.32 -10.72
N ALA A 11 17.28 8.23 -10.91
CA ALA A 11 18.48 7.94 -10.13
C ALA A 11 19.57 8.99 -10.36
N MET A 12 19.81 9.42 -11.61
CA MET A 12 20.77 10.47 -11.94
C MET A 12 20.39 11.82 -11.29
N LEU A 13 19.11 12.20 -11.35
CA LEU A 13 18.62 13.41 -10.69
C LEU A 13 18.84 13.36 -9.16
N TRP A 14 18.65 12.20 -8.54
CA TRP A 14 18.91 12.01 -7.12
C TRP A 14 20.39 12.19 -6.78
N ILE A 15 21.29 11.60 -7.57
CA ILE A 15 22.75 11.73 -7.39
C ILE A 15 23.18 13.20 -7.49
N LEU A 16 22.63 13.94 -8.45
CA LEU A 16 22.89 15.38 -8.61
C LEU A 16 22.31 16.22 -7.46
N ALA A 17 21.25 15.76 -6.80
CA ALA A 17 20.61 16.45 -5.68
C ALA A 17 21.31 16.23 -4.33
N LEU A 18 22.07 15.15 -4.15
CA LEU A 18 22.82 14.83 -2.91
C LEU A 18 23.67 15.98 -2.34
N PRO A 19 24.49 16.72 -3.12
CA PRO A 19 25.30 17.82 -2.58
C PRO A 19 24.46 19.01 -2.07
N TYR A 20 23.20 19.13 -2.50
CA TYR A 20 22.29 20.20 -2.10
C TYR A 20 21.44 19.85 -0.86
N MET A 21 21.66 18.68 -0.24
CA MET A 21 20.92 18.28 0.96
C MET A 21 21.09 19.25 2.14
N SER A 22 22.23 19.93 2.23
CA SER A 22 22.50 20.96 3.24
C SER A 22 21.53 22.13 3.18
N ILE A 23 21.06 22.49 1.98
CA ILE A 23 20.09 23.59 1.75
C ILE A 23 18.67 23.17 2.17
N MET A 24 18.36 21.87 2.16
CA MET A 24 17.07 21.33 2.55
C MET A 24 16.96 21.00 4.04
N THR A 25 18.02 21.23 4.83
CA THR A 25 18.02 20.99 6.28
C THR A 25 16.92 21.71 7.08
N PRO A 26 16.47 22.95 6.76
CA PRO A 26 15.39 23.60 7.48
C PRO A 26 13.99 23.19 6.99
N THR A 27 13.86 22.12 6.18
CA THR A 27 12.52 21.71 5.71
C THR A 27 11.63 21.32 6.89
N PRO A 28 10.46 21.95 7.04
CA PRO A 28 9.58 21.64 8.15
C PRO A 28 9.05 20.22 7.98
N LYS A 29 9.18 19.38 9.03
CA LYS A 29 8.67 17.99 9.03
C LYS A 29 7.18 17.91 8.69
N ALA A 30 6.43 18.98 8.99
CA ALA A 30 5.03 19.13 8.61
C ALA A 30 4.81 19.07 7.08
N ALA A 31 5.66 19.71 6.29
CA ALA A 31 5.54 19.67 4.83
C ALA A 31 5.76 18.26 4.28
N LEU A 32 6.75 17.53 4.82
CA LEU A 32 6.98 16.12 4.46
C LEU A 32 5.78 15.25 4.82
N SER A 33 5.18 15.44 6.00
CA SER A 33 3.98 14.70 6.39
C SER A 33 2.78 15.02 5.50
N ALA A 34 2.60 16.27 5.09
CA ALA A 34 1.52 16.68 4.20
C ALA A 34 1.64 16.03 2.81
N ILE A 35 2.85 15.97 2.26
CA ILE A 35 3.11 15.27 0.99
C ILE A 35 2.74 13.79 1.11
N ILE A 36 3.20 13.12 2.17
CA ILE A 36 2.88 11.70 2.41
C ILE A 36 1.36 11.51 2.52
N VAL A 37 0.68 12.30 3.34
CA VAL A 37 -0.78 12.24 3.50
C VAL A 37 -1.47 12.46 2.16
N SER A 38 -1.06 13.46 1.37
CA SER A 38 -1.65 13.74 0.05
C SER A 38 -1.51 12.57 -0.93
N ALA A 39 -0.43 11.79 -0.83
CA ALA A 39 -0.19 10.63 -1.68
C ALA A 39 -1.10 9.45 -1.31
N VAL A 40 -1.41 9.27 -0.02
CA VAL A 40 -2.18 8.12 0.47
C VAL A 40 -3.66 8.43 0.72
N ILE A 41 -4.06 9.70 0.81
CA ILE A 41 -5.41 10.11 1.22
C ILE A 41 -6.50 9.52 0.32
N LYS A 42 -6.26 9.45 -0.99
CA LYS A 42 -7.22 8.86 -1.95
C LYS A 42 -7.42 7.36 -1.68
N SER A 43 -6.35 6.65 -1.35
CA SER A 43 -6.39 5.21 -1.06
C SER A 43 -6.99 4.92 0.31
N ILE A 44 -6.83 5.82 1.28
CA ILE A 44 -7.39 5.67 2.64
C ILE A 44 -8.88 6.02 2.67
N MET A 45 -9.28 7.15 2.07
CA MET A 45 -10.67 7.60 2.14
C MET A 45 -11.62 6.72 1.32
N ILE A 46 -11.16 6.19 0.19
CA ILE A 46 -11.98 5.38 -0.70
C ILE A 46 -11.14 4.17 -1.14
N PRO A 47 -11.04 3.12 -0.30
CA PRO A 47 -10.25 1.93 -0.61
C PRO A 47 -11.04 1.09 -1.63
N LYS A 48 -10.93 1.48 -2.91
CA LYS A 48 -11.69 0.89 -4.03
C LYS A 48 -11.56 -0.62 -4.12
N ASP A 49 -10.41 -1.16 -3.75
CA ASP A 49 -10.15 -2.60 -3.88
C ASP A 49 -10.70 -3.41 -2.70
N LEU A 50 -10.66 -2.86 -1.47
CA LEU A 50 -11.34 -3.45 -0.31
C LEU A 50 -12.86 -3.43 -0.46
N MET A 51 -13.42 -2.38 -1.07
CA MET A 51 -14.87 -2.27 -1.29
C MET A 51 -15.40 -3.20 -2.39
N LYS A 52 -14.53 -3.74 -3.25
CA LYS A 52 -14.93 -4.71 -4.29
C LYS A 52 -14.94 -6.16 -3.79
N LEU A 53 -14.39 -6.42 -2.61
CA LEU A 53 -14.34 -7.78 -2.04
C LEU A 53 -15.73 -8.19 -1.57
N THR A 54 -16.11 -9.43 -1.85
CA THR A 54 -17.39 -10.01 -1.42
C THR A 54 -17.18 -11.37 -0.76
N GLY A 55 -18.09 -11.74 0.14
CA GLY A 55 -18.04 -13.02 0.84
C GLY A 55 -16.83 -13.16 1.76
N ILE A 56 -16.13 -14.29 1.66
CA ILE A 56 -14.99 -14.63 2.53
C ILE A 56 -13.80 -13.68 2.30
N ASP A 57 -13.55 -13.28 1.05
CA ASP A 57 -12.46 -12.37 0.73
C ASP A 57 -12.66 -10.98 1.37
N PHE A 58 -13.91 -10.56 1.63
CA PHE A 58 -14.21 -9.32 2.36
C PHE A 58 -13.76 -9.42 3.83
N VAL A 59 -14.04 -10.53 4.50
CA VAL A 59 -13.67 -10.74 5.91
C VAL A 59 -12.16 -10.81 6.06
N VAL A 60 -11.47 -11.51 5.16
CA VAL A 60 -10.00 -11.60 5.18
C VAL A 60 -9.38 -10.24 4.86
N GLY A 61 -9.88 -9.54 3.84
CA GLY A 61 -9.38 -8.22 3.44
C GLY A 61 -9.57 -7.15 4.51
N TRP A 62 -10.78 -7.02 5.06
CA TRP A 62 -11.05 -6.04 6.12
C TRP A 62 -10.42 -6.44 7.46
N GLY A 63 -10.41 -7.72 7.80
CA GLY A 63 -9.75 -8.21 9.01
C GLY A 63 -8.25 -7.89 9.00
N SER A 64 -7.56 -8.19 7.90
CA SER A 64 -6.14 -7.84 7.74
C SER A 64 -5.90 -6.33 7.71
N ALA A 65 -6.78 -5.54 7.08
CA ALA A 65 -6.69 -4.08 7.08
C ALA A 65 -6.83 -3.48 8.49
N ILE A 66 -7.80 -3.94 9.29
CA ILE A 66 -8.02 -3.47 10.66
C ILE A 66 -6.84 -3.85 11.55
N ILE A 67 -6.37 -5.09 11.49
CA ILE A 67 -5.24 -5.55 12.29
C ILE A 67 -3.97 -4.78 11.90
N THR A 68 -3.75 -4.54 10.61
CA THR A 68 -2.65 -3.71 10.11
C THR A 68 -2.74 -2.28 10.65
N ALA A 69 -3.93 -1.70 10.71
CA ALA A 69 -4.13 -0.33 11.18
C ALA A 69 -3.86 -0.16 12.70
N VAL A 70 -4.13 -1.19 13.51
CA VAL A 70 -4.01 -1.13 14.98
C VAL A 70 -2.64 -1.59 15.48
N THR A 71 -1.99 -2.53 14.79
CA THR A 71 -0.76 -3.17 15.27
C THR A 71 0.46 -2.77 14.46
N SER A 72 0.70 -3.45 13.33
CA SER A 72 1.76 -3.15 12.40
C SER A 72 1.48 -3.83 11.05
N PRO A 73 2.10 -3.34 9.96
CA PRO A 73 2.01 -3.99 8.64
C PRO A 73 2.45 -5.45 8.66
N THR A 74 3.48 -5.78 9.44
CA THR A 74 4.02 -7.14 9.52
C THR A 74 3.05 -8.11 10.19
N ILE A 75 2.42 -7.68 11.29
CA ILE A 75 1.45 -8.49 12.02
C ILE A 75 0.17 -8.63 11.21
N GLY A 76 -0.31 -7.54 10.61
CA GLY A 76 -1.51 -7.57 9.77
C GLY A 76 -1.36 -8.46 8.54
N PHE A 77 -0.18 -8.50 7.92
CA PHE A 77 0.13 -9.47 6.86
C PHE A 77 0.10 -10.91 7.38
N GLY A 78 0.77 -11.19 8.52
CA GLY A 78 0.80 -12.52 9.11
C GLY A 78 -0.59 -13.05 9.49
N VAL A 79 -1.42 -12.21 10.12
CA VAL A 79 -2.78 -12.59 10.50
C VAL A 79 -3.69 -12.69 9.27
N GLY A 80 -3.52 -11.83 8.27
CA GLY A 80 -4.22 -11.93 7.00
C GLY A 80 -3.93 -13.25 6.27
N LEU A 81 -2.67 -13.69 6.27
CA LEU A 81 -2.25 -14.97 5.70
C LEU A 81 -2.92 -16.15 6.43
N LEU A 82 -2.92 -16.13 7.76
CA LEU A 82 -3.58 -17.16 8.57
C LEU A 82 -5.09 -17.19 8.32
N LEU A 83 -5.75 -16.03 8.29
CA LEU A 83 -7.17 -15.92 7.97
C LEU A 83 -7.49 -16.46 6.57
N TYR A 84 -6.62 -16.20 5.58
CA TYR A 84 -6.79 -16.73 4.24
C TYR A 84 -6.68 -18.26 4.21
N ILE A 85 -5.68 -18.84 4.88
CA ILE A 85 -5.49 -20.30 4.95
C ILE A 85 -6.68 -20.99 5.62
N VAL A 86 -7.17 -20.44 6.74
CA VAL A 86 -8.30 -21.01 7.49
C VAL A 86 -9.61 -20.94 6.70
N THR A 87 -9.79 -19.89 5.90
CA THR A 87 -11.03 -19.70 5.13
C THR A 87 -10.98 -20.31 3.72
N TYR A 88 -9.80 -20.72 3.26
CA TYR A 88 -9.58 -21.44 1.99
C TYR A 88 -10.54 -22.62 1.75
N PRO A 89 -10.77 -23.56 2.70
CA PRO A 89 -11.69 -24.68 2.49
C PRO A 89 -13.17 -24.28 2.39
N ALA A 90 -13.53 -23.09 2.86
CA ALA A 90 -14.90 -22.57 2.82
C ALA A 90 -15.16 -21.68 1.59
N GLN A 91 -14.14 -21.42 0.75
CA GLN A 91 -14.32 -20.57 -0.43
C GLN A 91 -15.17 -21.27 -1.50
N PRO A 92 -16.28 -20.66 -1.97
CA PRO A 92 -16.97 -21.15 -3.14
C PRO A 92 -16.03 -21.05 -4.36
N PRO A 93 -16.10 -21.98 -5.34
CA PRO A 93 -15.24 -21.95 -6.51
C PRO A 93 -15.35 -20.59 -7.20
N LYS A 94 -14.23 -19.86 -7.28
CA LYS A 94 -14.16 -18.56 -7.96
C LYS A 94 -14.71 -18.74 -9.38
N LYS A 95 -15.84 -18.10 -9.69
CA LYS A 95 -16.25 -17.91 -11.09
C LYS A 95 -15.15 -17.11 -11.76
N ALA A 96 -14.37 -17.78 -12.60
CA ALA A 96 -13.36 -17.15 -13.44
C ALA A 96 -14.03 -16.03 -14.24
N LYS A 97 -13.72 -14.78 -13.90
CA LYS A 97 -14.04 -13.66 -14.78
C LYS A 97 -13.08 -13.78 -15.96
N VAL A 98 -13.63 -14.24 -17.08
CA VAL A 98 -13.04 -14.06 -18.41
C VAL A 98 -12.91 -12.55 -18.62
N ALA A 99 -11.68 -12.08 -18.66
CA ALA A 99 -11.29 -10.76 -19.14
C ALA A 99 -9.95 -10.92 -19.86
#